data_AF-A0A9P0J808-F1
#
_entry.id   AF-A0A9P0J808-F1
#
_cell.length_a   1.000
_cell.length_b   1.000
_cell.length_c   1.000
_cell.angle_alpha   90.00
_cell.angle_beta   90.00
_cell.angle_gamma   90.00
#
_symmetry.space_group_name_H-M   'P 1'
#
loop_
_entity.id
_entity.type
_entity.pdbx_description
1 polymer ?
#
loop_
_entity_poly.entity_id
_entity_poly.type
_entity_poly.pdbx_seq_one_letter_code
_entity_poly.pdbx_strand_id
1 'polypeptide(L)'
;MKETLKSEKEFLKANYPEIHKKHGNQMLANTLQNILLMHIKETYPVLRKELYDTKDRLENQLKTLKTPDQKVSFVLGLLNDVCKSYCDTVAGNRKDLSESALVGGAKISQIIHNEYVEKLDKIDPLLDLTDEKIGNILLNSAGNQ
;
A
#
# COMPACT_ATOMS: atom_id res chain seq x y z
N MET A 1 -10.57 5.02 63.50
CA MET A 1 -10.38 4.22 62.26
C MET A 1 -10.26 2.71 62.52
N LYS A 2 -9.28 2.23 63.30
CA LYS A 2 -9.18 0.78 63.63
C LYS A 2 -10.37 0.26 64.46
N GLU A 3 -10.88 1.06 65.40
CA GLU A 3 -12.10 0.74 66.16
C GLU A 3 -13.34 0.70 65.26
N THR A 4 -13.46 1.65 64.33
CA THR A 4 -14.53 1.71 63.33
C THR A 4 -14.58 0.45 62.45
N LEU A 5 -13.41 -0.08 62.04
CA LEU A 5 -13.31 -1.31 61.27
C LEU A 5 -13.67 -2.56 62.09
N LYS A 6 -13.41 -2.53 63.41
CA LYS A 6 -13.81 -3.61 64.32
C LYS A 6 -15.32 -3.61 64.56
N SER A 7 -15.90 -2.44 64.87
CA SER A 7 -17.34 -2.30 65.06
C SER A 7 -18.12 -2.65 63.79
N GLU A 8 -17.63 -2.27 62.61
CA GLU A 8 -18.20 -2.66 61.32
C GLU A 8 -18.19 -4.19 61.12
N LYS A 9 -17.07 -4.86 61.43
CA LYS A 9 -16.97 -6.33 61.33
C LYS A 9 -17.93 -7.04 62.28
N GLU A 10 -18.04 -6.57 63.51
CA GLU A 10 -18.94 -7.13 64.52
C GLU A 10 -20.40 -6.92 64.13
N PHE A 11 -20.75 -5.72 63.66
CA PHE A 11 -22.08 -5.39 63.14
C PHE A 11 -22.48 -6.29 61.96
N LEU A 12 -21.59 -6.47 60.99
CA LEU A 12 -21.84 -7.32 59.82
C LEU A 12 -21.98 -8.80 60.22
N LYS A 13 -21.18 -9.27 61.18
CA LYS A 13 -21.25 -10.65 61.67
C LYS A 13 -22.56 -10.94 62.43
N ALA A 14 -23.04 -9.97 63.21
CA ALA A 14 -24.26 -10.10 64.00
C ALA A 14 -25.54 -10.02 63.15
N ASN A 15 -25.61 -9.07 62.21
CA ASN A 15 -26.83 -8.80 61.43
C ASN A 15 -26.88 -9.54 60.09
N TYR A 16 -25.72 -9.88 59.52
CA TYR A 16 -25.61 -10.44 58.17
C TYR A 16 -24.61 -11.63 58.08
N PRO A 17 -24.79 -12.69 58.88
CA PRO A 17 -23.82 -13.78 59.03
C PRO A 17 -23.47 -14.50 57.71
N GLU A 18 -24.44 -14.64 56.80
CA GLU A 18 -24.23 -15.30 55.49
C GLU A 18 -23.31 -14.51 54.55
N ILE A 19 -23.29 -13.18 54.64
CA ILE A 19 -22.61 -12.30 53.66
C ILE A 19 -21.46 -11.47 54.26
N HIS A 20 -21.28 -11.47 55.58
CA HIS A 20 -20.29 -10.65 56.29
C HIS A 20 -18.84 -10.81 55.76
N LYS A 21 -18.46 -11.98 55.24
CA LYS A 21 -17.13 -12.25 54.68
C LYS A 21 -16.87 -11.53 53.36
N LYS A 22 -17.91 -11.16 52.61
CA LYS A 22 -17.80 -10.50 51.29
C LYS A 22 -18.05 -9.00 51.37
N HIS A 23 -18.42 -8.47 52.55
CA HIS A 23 -18.84 -7.08 52.74
C HIS A 23 -17.94 -6.37 53.76
N GLY A 24 -18.03 -5.03 53.76
CA GLY A 24 -17.29 -4.15 54.65
C GLY A 24 -16.11 -3.45 53.97
N ASN A 25 -15.63 -2.37 54.58
CA ASN A 25 -14.62 -1.49 53.98
C ASN A 25 -13.32 -2.19 53.56
N GLN A 26 -12.84 -3.16 54.35
CA GLN A 26 -11.64 -3.92 53.97
C GLN A 26 -11.86 -4.77 52.72
N MET A 27 -13.03 -5.40 52.58
CA MET A 27 -13.37 -6.21 51.42
C MET A 27 -13.60 -5.32 50.19
N LEU A 28 -14.23 -4.16 50.38
CA LEU A 28 -14.40 -3.16 49.32
C LEU A 28 -13.05 -2.68 48.79
N ALA A 29 -12.12 -2.32 49.69
CA ALA A 29 -10.78 -1.87 49.31
C ALA A 29 -10.02 -2.94 48.49
N ASN A 30 -10.05 -4.19 48.94
CA ASN A 30 -9.43 -5.31 48.20
C ASN A 30 -10.11 -5.55 46.85
N THR A 31 -11.43 -5.42 46.78
CA THR A 31 -12.19 -5.58 45.53
C THR A 31 -11.86 -4.49 44.53
N LEU A 32 -11.81 -3.23 44.96
CA LEU A 32 -11.40 -2.10 44.13
C LEU A 32 -9.97 -2.27 43.62
N GLN A 33 -9.05 -2.69 44.48
CA GLN A 33 -7.66 -2.98 44.11
C GLN A 33 -7.59 -4.05 43.01
N ASN A 34 -8.34 -5.15 43.16
CA ASN A 34 -8.38 -6.22 42.18
C ASN A 34 -8.98 -5.77 40.84
N ILE A 35 -10.08 -5.01 40.87
CA ILE A 35 -10.70 -4.45 39.66
C ILE A 35 -9.71 -3.54 38.93
N LEU A 36 -9.02 -2.66 39.65
CA LEU A 36 -8.03 -1.75 39.06
C LEU A 36 -6.87 -2.52 38.43
N LEU A 37 -6.32 -3.52 39.13
CA LEU A 37 -5.23 -4.35 38.61
C LEU A 37 -5.66 -5.14 37.37
N MET A 38 -6.87 -5.69 37.36
CA MET A 38 -7.41 -6.40 36.21
C MET A 38 -7.56 -5.46 35.02
N HIS A 39 -8.13 -4.28 35.24
CA HIS A 39 -8.30 -3.27 34.20
C HIS A 39 -6.96 -2.79 33.62
N ILE A 40 -5.94 -2.57 34.46
CA ILE A 40 -4.59 -2.21 33.98
C ILE A 40 -4.01 -3.34 33.11
N LYS A 41 -4.16 -4.60 33.52
CA LYS A 41 -3.65 -5.76 32.77
C LYS A 41 -4.34 -5.92 31.42
N GLU A 42 -5.63 -5.61 31.33
CA GLU A 42 -6.40 -5.68 30.09
C GLU A 42 -6.08 -4.51 29.15
N THR A 43 -5.95 -3.29 29.68
CA THR A 43 -5.73 -2.09 28.88
C THR A 43 -4.27 -1.93 28.43
N TYR A 44 -3.29 -2.38 29.23
CA TYR A 44 -1.87 -2.26 28.91
C TYR A 44 -1.46 -2.85 27.54
N PRO A 45 -1.83 -4.08 27.14
CA PRO A 45 -1.44 -4.64 25.85
C PRO A 45 -2.03 -3.85 24.67
N VAL A 46 -3.25 -3.32 24.82
CA VAL A 46 -3.88 -2.47 23.80
C VAL A 46 -3.10 -1.17 23.64
N LEU A 47 -2.84 -0.46 24.73
CA LEU A 47 -2.07 0.79 24.72
C LEU A 47 -0.65 0.57 24.19
N ARG A 48 -0.02 -0.55 24.58
CA ARG A 48 1.30 -0.94 24.08
C ARG A 48 1.27 -1.10 22.57
N LYS A 49 0.28 -1.82 22.03
CA LYS A 49 0.12 -2.01 20.58
C LYS A 49 -0.08 -0.67 19.87
N GLU A 50 -0.99 0.16 20.34
CA GLU A 50 -1.24 1.49 19.74
C GLU A 50 -0.01 2.39 19.76
N LEU A 51 0.81 2.31 20.81
CA LEU A 51 2.08 3.02 20.89
C LEU A 51 3.08 2.51 19.84
N TYR A 52 3.21 1.20 19.66
CA TYR A 52 4.09 0.64 18.63
C TYR A 52 3.59 0.96 17.21
N ASP A 53 2.29 0.85 16.97
CA ASP A 53 1.69 1.21 15.68
C ASP A 53 1.93 2.70 15.36
N THR A 54 1.77 3.57 16.37
CA THR A 54 2.05 5.01 16.24
C THR A 54 3.53 5.27 15.99
N LYS A 55 4.42 4.57 16.72
CA LYS A 55 5.87 4.66 16.54
C LYS A 55 6.27 4.24 15.12
N ASP A 56 5.83 3.09 14.65
CA ASP A 56 6.17 2.56 13.33
C ASP A 56 5.67 3.48 12.22
N ARG A 57 4.47 4.04 12.38
CA ARG A 57 3.94 5.06 11.46
C ARG A 57 4.85 6.29 11.40
N LEU A 58 5.26 6.81 12.55
CA LEU A 58 6.15 7.99 12.63
C LEU A 58 7.54 7.68 12.09
N GLU A 59 8.11 6.51 12.39
CA GLU A 59 9.40 6.09 11.86
C GLU A 59 9.37 5.96 10.34
N ASN A 60 8.29 5.45 9.76
CA ASN A 60 8.13 5.37 8.30
C ASN A 60 7.99 6.76 7.66
N GLN A 61 7.25 7.69 8.28
CA GLN A 61 7.21 9.08 7.81
C GLN A 61 8.59 9.75 7.92
N LEU A 62 9.33 9.45 8.99
CA LEU A 62 10.64 10.01 9.24
C LEU A 62 11.70 9.48 8.25
N LYS A 63 11.57 8.24 7.76
CA LYS A 63 12.41 7.73 6.66
C LYS A 63 12.30 8.59 5.39
N THR A 64 11.11 9.07 5.06
CA THR A 64 10.89 9.94 3.89
C THR A 64 11.50 11.34 4.08
N LEU A 65 11.58 11.81 5.33
CA LEU A 65 12.12 13.13 5.68
C LEU A 65 13.62 13.12 6.00
N LYS A 66 14.21 11.95 6.24
CA LYS A 66 15.64 11.83 6.53
C LYS A 66 16.45 12.20 5.29
N THR A 67 17.24 13.24 5.43
CA THR A 67 18.31 13.54 4.48
C THR A 67 19.30 12.37 4.49
N PRO A 68 19.64 11.78 3.33
CA PRO A 68 20.59 10.68 3.28
C PRO A 68 21.97 11.14 3.73
N ASP A 69 22.63 10.36 4.60
CA ASP A 69 24.00 10.64 5.06
C ASP A 69 24.99 10.72 3.87
N GLN A 70 24.73 9.95 2.81
CA GLN A 70 25.47 9.97 1.55
C GLN A 70 24.58 10.39 0.38
N LYS A 71 24.54 11.71 0.13
CA LYS A 71 23.73 12.31 -0.95
C LYS A 71 23.95 11.67 -2.33
N VAL A 72 25.21 11.33 -2.67
CA VAL A 72 25.55 10.75 -3.98
C VAL A 72 24.92 9.35 -4.16
N SER A 73 25.04 8.48 -3.16
CA SER A 73 24.48 7.13 -3.20
C SER A 73 22.95 7.16 -3.30
N PHE A 74 22.32 8.09 -2.56
CA PHE A 74 20.87 8.28 -2.63
C PHE A 74 20.39 8.73 -4.01
N VAL A 75 21.05 9.73 -4.62
CA VAL A 75 20.68 10.20 -5.96
C VAL A 75 20.85 9.09 -7.00
N LEU A 76 21.91 8.29 -6.91
CA LEU A 76 22.10 7.13 -7.79
C LEU A 76 21.02 6.07 -7.59
N GLY A 77 20.65 5.77 -6.34
CA GLY A 77 19.53 4.87 -6.04
C GLY A 77 18.22 5.37 -6.63
N LEU A 78 17.90 6.65 -6.42
CA LEU A 78 16.71 7.29 -6.98
C LEU A 78 16.71 7.24 -8.52
N LEU A 79 17.84 7.53 -9.16
CA LEU A 79 17.95 7.47 -10.62
C LEU A 79 17.73 6.04 -11.12
N ASN A 80 18.32 5.05 -10.46
CA ASN A 80 18.15 3.65 -10.81
C ASN A 80 16.69 3.20 -10.65
N ASP A 81 16.01 3.62 -9.58
CA ASP A 81 14.59 3.33 -9.35
C ASP A 81 13.71 3.98 -10.42
N VAL A 82 14.02 5.21 -10.84
CA VAL A 82 13.33 5.89 -11.94
C VAL A 82 13.56 5.18 -13.27
N CYS A 83 14.80 4.82 -13.59
CA CYS A 83 15.13 4.07 -14.80
C CYS A 83 14.41 2.72 -14.83
N LYS A 84 14.40 1.99 -13.71
CA LYS A 84 13.70 0.72 -13.58
C LYS A 84 12.19 0.88 -13.77
N SER A 85 11.59 1.85 -13.08
CA SER A 85 10.16 2.16 -13.21
C SER A 85 9.77 2.55 -14.64
N TYR A 86 10.63 3.30 -15.34
CA TYR A 86 10.45 3.64 -16.74
C TYR A 86 10.48 2.39 -17.63
N CYS A 87 11.51 1.55 -17.50
CA CYS A 87 11.62 0.30 -18.25
C CYS A 87 10.43 -0.63 -17.98
N ASP A 88 10.01 -0.79 -16.73
CA ASP A 88 8.85 -1.60 -16.34
C ASP A 88 7.55 -1.05 -16.95
N THR A 89 7.40 0.27 -17.03
CA THR A 89 6.24 0.93 -17.64
C THR A 89 6.20 0.71 -19.16
N VAL A 90 7.34 0.84 -19.83
CA VAL A 90 7.45 0.58 -21.28
C VAL A 90 7.29 -0.90 -21.61
N ALA A 91 7.78 -1.80 -20.76
CA ALA A 91 7.61 -3.25 -20.92
C ALA A 91 6.20 -3.75 -20.56
N GLY A 92 5.37 -2.93 -19.89
CA GLY A 92 4.04 -3.33 -19.44
C GLY A 92 4.04 -4.20 -18.18
N ASN A 93 5.12 -4.25 -17.42
CA ASN A 93 5.26 -5.02 -16.17
C ASN A 93 4.83 -4.22 -14.92
N ARG A 94 4.13 -3.10 -15.11
CA ARG A 94 3.68 -2.23 -14.02
C ARG A 94 2.50 -2.89 -13.28
N LYS A 95 2.64 -3.10 -11.97
CA LYS A 95 1.60 -3.72 -11.13
C LYS A 95 0.42 -2.78 -10.82
N ASP A 96 0.67 -1.47 -10.89
CA ASP A 96 -0.34 -0.42 -10.75
C ASP A 96 -0.88 -0.07 -12.14
N LEU A 97 -1.88 -0.85 -12.55
CA LEU A 97 -2.59 -0.69 -13.81
C LEU A 97 -3.77 0.26 -13.58
N SER A 98 -3.77 1.38 -14.29
CA SER A 98 -4.95 2.26 -14.34
C SER A 98 -6.04 1.57 -15.18
N GLU A 99 -7.23 1.40 -14.62
CA GLU A 99 -8.39 0.88 -15.35
C GLU A 99 -8.98 1.90 -16.34
N SER A 100 -8.62 3.19 -16.23
CA SER A 100 -9.23 4.26 -17.03
C SER A 100 -8.54 4.53 -18.37
N ALA A 101 -7.27 4.15 -18.52
CA ALA A 101 -6.51 4.47 -19.73
C ALA A 101 -5.34 3.50 -19.97
N LEU A 102 -5.13 3.16 -21.25
CA LEU A 102 -3.94 2.44 -21.70
C LEU A 102 -2.71 3.34 -21.51
N VAL A 103 -1.68 2.81 -20.85
CA VAL A 103 -0.44 3.53 -20.54
C VAL A 103 0.79 2.67 -20.88
N GLY A 104 1.94 3.32 -21.06
CA GLY A 104 3.22 2.64 -21.28
C GLY A 104 3.24 1.76 -22.52
N GLY A 105 3.75 0.54 -22.38
CA GLY A 105 3.90 -0.42 -23.47
C GLY A 105 2.58 -0.78 -24.17
N ALA A 106 1.48 -0.88 -23.42
CA ALA A 106 0.18 -1.21 -23.98
C ALA A 106 -0.32 -0.09 -24.92
N LYS A 107 -0.08 1.18 -24.56
CA LYS A 107 -0.44 2.32 -25.41
C LYS A 107 0.41 2.37 -26.67
N ILE A 108 1.71 2.11 -26.56
CA ILE A 108 2.63 2.04 -27.71
C ILE A 108 2.18 0.93 -28.67
N SER A 109 1.88 -0.26 -28.13
CA SER A 109 1.37 -1.38 -28.93
C SER A 109 0.06 -1.03 -29.64
N GLN A 110 -0.86 -0.34 -28.96
CA GLN A 110 -2.12 0.12 -29.57
C GLN A 110 -1.87 1.06 -30.76
N ILE A 111 -0.98 2.04 -30.63
CA ILE A 111 -0.67 2.98 -31.71
C ILE A 111 -0.10 2.23 -32.92
N ILE A 112 0.83 1.30 -32.69
CA ILE A 112 1.44 0.52 -33.78
C ILE A 112 0.38 -0.33 -34.49
N HIS A 113 -0.40 -1.11 -33.76
CA HIS A 113 -1.35 -2.04 -34.38
C HIS A 113 -2.58 -1.36 -34.96
N ASN A 114 -3.13 -0.36 -34.26
CA ASN A 114 -4.41 0.23 -34.66
C ASN A 114 -4.23 1.46 -35.55
N GLU A 115 -3.18 2.25 -35.37
CA GLU A 115 -3.02 3.47 -36.17
C GLU A 115 -2.02 3.30 -37.31
N TYR A 116 -0.93 2.55 -37.10
CA TYR A 116 0.12 2.42 -38.10
C TYR A 116 -0.14 1.27 -39.08
N VAL A 117 -0.42 0.05 -38.59
CA VAL A 117 -0.71 -1.10 -39.46
C VAL A 117 -1.98 -0.84 -40.29
N GLU A 118 -3.05 -0.32 -39.67
CA GLU A 118 -4.28 0.02 -40.41
C GLU A 118 -4.03 1.04 -41.54
N LYS A 119 -3.10 1.99 -41.35
CA LYS A 119 -2.71 2.93 -42.40
C LYS A 119 -1.91 2.27 -43.51
N LEU A 120 -0.98 1.37 -43.17
CA LEU A 120 -0.21 0.61 -44.16
C LEU A 120 -1.12 -0.26 -45.02
N ASP A 121 -2.09 -0.94 -44.42
CA ASP A 121 -3.04 -1.81 -45.14
C ASP A 121 -3.93 -1.03 -46.12
N LYS A 122 -4.15 0.28 -45.87
CA LYS A 122 -4.90 1.17 -46.75
C LYS A 122 -4.06 1.74 -47.90
N ILE A 123 -2.75 1.52 -47.93
CA ILE A 123 -1.91 1.95 -49.04
C ILE A 123 -2.15 0.98 -50.20
N ASP A 124 -2.69 1.49 -51.30
CA ASP A 124 -2.81 0.73 -52.54
C ASP A 124 -1.40 0.47 -53.11
N PRO A 125 -0.95 -0.80 -53.21
CA PRO A 125 0.38 -1.12 -53.72
C PRO A 125 0.54 -0.80 -55.21
N LEU A 126 -0.55 -0.57 -55.93
CA LEU A 126 -0.56 -0.30 -57.37
C LEU A 126 -0.97 1.13 -57.71
N LEU A 127 -1.10 2.01 -56.71
CA LEU A 127 -1.64 3.37 -56.88
C LEU A 127 -0.96 4.17 -58.01
N ASP A 128 0.31 3.89 -58.27
CA ASP A 128 1.15 4.61 -59.23
C ASP A 128 1.65 3.71 -60.39
N LEU A 129 1.03 2.53 -60.55
CA LEU A 129 1.35 1.53 -61.58
C LEU A 129 0.19 1.40 -62.56
N THR A 130 0.26 2.16 -63.65
CA THR A 130 -0.67 2.01 -64.78
C THR A 130 -0.18 0.97 -65.78
N ASP A 131 -1.11 0.33 -66.50
CA ASP A 131 -0.80 -0.64 -67.55
C ASP A 131 0.14 -0.07 -68.62
N GLU A 132 0.03 1.23 -68.92
CA GLU A 132 0.93 1.95 -69.82
C GLU A 132 2.37 1.99 -69.28
N LYS A 133 2.54 2.26 -67.98
CA LYS A 133 3.85 2.28 -67.31
C LYS A 133 4.45 0.87 -67.26
N ILE A 134 3.64 -0.16 -67.01
CA ILE A 134 4.06 -1.57 -67.10
C ILE A 134 4.51 -1.89 -68.53
N GLY A 135 3.72 -1.54 -69.55
CA GLY A 135 4.05 -1.75 -70.95
C GLY A 135 5.34 -1.06 -71.38
N ASN A 136 5.54 0.20 -70.95
CA ASN A 136 6.77 0.95 -71.20
C ASN A 136 8.00 0.31 -70.52
N ILE A 137 7.86 -0.19 -69.29
CA ILE A 137 8.93 -0.94 -68.59
C ILE A 137 9.26 -2.24 -69.32
N LEU A 138 8.25 -2.98 -69.82
CA LEU A 138 8.45 -4.21 -70.57
C LEU A 138 9.14 -3.96 -71.93
N LEU A 139 8.74 -2.92 -72.65
CA LEU A 139 9.37 -2.54 -73.92
C LEU A 139 10.83 -2.09 -73.72
N ASN A 140 11.07 -1.26 -72.70
CA ASN A 140 12.43 -0.82 -72.36
C ASN A 140 13.32 -1.98 -71.88
N SER A 141 12.75 -2.97 -71.17
CA SER A 141 13.51 -4.14 -70.73
C SER A 141 13.76 -5.17 -71.85
N ALA A 142 12.88 -5.25 -72.86
CA ALA A 142 13.09 -6.06 -74.06
C ALA A 142 14.07 -5.43 -75.07
N GLY A 143 14.29 -4.10 -75.00
CA GLY A 143 15.08 -3.33 -75.97
C GLY A 143 16.61 -3.45 -75.88
N ASN A 144 17.16 -4.46 -75.20
CA ASN A 144 18.61 -4.71 -75.14
C ASN A 144 18.96 -6.18 -75.50
N GLN A 145 18.53 -6.62 -76.69
CA GLN A 145 19.16 -7.72 -77.44
C GLN A 145 19.37 -7.32 -78.90
#